data_AF-A0A2S8B9U0-F1
#
_entry.id   AF-A0A2S8B9U0-F1
#
_cell.length_a   1.000
_cell.length_b   1.000
_cell.length_c   1.000
_cell.angle_alpha   90.00
_cell.angle_beta   90.00
_cell.angle_gamma   90.00
#
_symmetry.space_group_name_H-M   'P 1'
#
loop_
_entity.id
_entity.type
_entity.pdbx_description
1 polymer ?
#
loop_
_entity_poly.entity_id
_entity_poly.type
_entity_poly.pdbx_seq_one_letter_code
_entity_poly.pdbx_strand_id
1 'polypeptide(L)'
;METEPNLANALLGDSFECWFCGLGIDRTDSLALSIGARNLWNGDAEAEPTQIIYAHWHCAETRMKGATMNLERDTFLPDEGDS
;
A
#
# COMPACT_ATOMS: atom_id res chain seq x y z
N MET A 1 23.28 2.34 17.83
CA MET A 1 24.15 2.69 16.69
C MET A 1 23.21 3.02 15.57
N GLU A 2 22.85 4.30 15.47
CA GLU A 2 21.88 4.79 14.50
C GLU A 2 22.64 5.06 13.20
N THR A 3 22.33 4.29 12.16
CA THR A 3 22.89 4.48 10.83
C THR A 3 22.32 5.75 10.23
N GLU A 4 23.18 6.72 9.93
CA GLU A 4 22.77 7.97 9.28
C GLU A 4 22.00 7.69 7.98
N PRO A 5 20.83 8.31 7.76
CA PRO A 5 20.08 8.11 6.54
C PRO A 5 20.87 8.64 5.34
N ASN A 6 20.98 7.83 4.29
CA ASN A 6 21.50 8.24 3.00
C ASN A 6 20.83 9.56 2.56
N LEU A 7 21.61 10.54 2.09
CA LEU A 7 21.16 11.87 1.68
C LEU A 7 19.95 11.84 0.72
N ALA A 8 19.78 10.77 -0.07
CA ALA A 8 18.61 10.54 -0.90
C ALA A 8 17.30 10.39 -0.09
N ASN A 9 17.35 9.74 1.07
CA ASN A 9 16.20 9.53 1.95
C ASN A 9 15.81 10.80 2.73
N ALA A 10 16.77 11.69 3.01
CA ALA A 10 16.52 12.95 3.72
C ALA A 10 15.81 14.01 2.86
N LEU A 11 15.96 13.95 1.53
CA LEU A 11 15.28 14.84 0.58
C LEU A 11 13.91 14.34 0.14
N LEU A 12 13.62 13.05 0.37
CA LEU A 12 12.39 12.38 -0.02
C LEU A 12 11.34 12.31 1.10
N GLY A 13 11.73 12.46 2.37
CA GLY A 13 10.81 12.51 3.52
C GLY A 13 9.81 11.35 3.56
N ASP A 14 10.20 10.17 4.06
CA ASP A 14 9.32 8.99 4.23
C ASP A 14 8.36 8.72 3.04
N SER A 15 8.79 9.00 1.80
CA SER A 15 7.88 9.03 0.65
C SER A 15 7.49 7.62 0.21
N PHE A 16 6.25 7.25 0.50
CA PHE A 16 5.62 6.12 -0.17
C PHE A 16 5.56 6.40 -1.68
N GLU A 17 6.00 5.47 -2.51
CA GLU A 17 5.91 5.57 -3.98
C GLU A 17 4.88 4.57 -4.49
N CYS A 18 4.02 5.02 -5.40
CA CYS A 18 3.05 4.15 -6.04
C CYS A 18 3.76 3.18 -6.98
N TRP A 19 3.66 1.89 -6.67
CA TRP A 19 4.26 0.79 -7.43
C TRP A 19 3.87 0.80 -8.93
N PHE A 20 2.68 1.32 -9.26
CA PHE A 20 2.15 1.26 -10.63
C PHE A 20 2.51 2.46 -11.50
N CYS A 21 2.68 3.65 -10.93
CA CYS A 21 2.94 4.88 -11.69
C CYS A 21 4.27 5.57 -11.35
N GLY A 22 4.97 5.13 -10.29
CA GLY A 22 6.24 5.70 -9.85
C GLY A 22 6.13 7.11 -9.25
N LEU A 23 4.91 7.60 -9.02
CA LEU A 23 4.69 8.91 -8.39
C LEU A 23 4.58 8.74 -6.88
N GLY A 24 5.04 9.76 -6.15
CA GLY A 24 4.90 9.83 -4.70
C GLY A 24 3.44 9.78 -4.25
N ILE A 25 3.21 9.18 -3.09
CA ILE A 25 1.94 9.11 -2.39
C ILE A 25 2.04 10.09 -1.21
N ASP A 26 1.15 11.08 -1.19
CA ASP A 26 1.05 12.02 -0.09
C ASP A 26 0.44 11.33 1.15
N ARG A 27 0.88 11.70 2.35
CA ARG A 27 0.28 11.24 3.61
C ARG A 27 -1.19 11.67 3.76
N THR A 28 -1.62 12.70 3.04
CA THR A 28 -3.03 13.12 2.99
C THR A 28 -3.86 12.33 1.98
N ASP A 29 -3.26 11.44 1.19
CA ASP A 29 -4.00 10.54 0.32
C ASP A 29 -4.70 9.47 1.16
N SER A 30 -5.88 9.83 1.67
CA SER A 30 -6.74 8.99 2.52
C SER A 30 -7.16 7.66 1.88
N LEU A 31 -6.91 7.47 0.58
CA LEU A 31 -7.28 6.27 -0.16
C LEU A 31 -6.07 5.47 -0.64
N ALA A 32 -4.85 5.91 -0.32
CA ALA A 32 -3.66 5.15 -0.64
C ALA A 32 -3.68 3.78 0.04
N LEU A 33 -3.19 2.76 -0.67
CA LEU A 33 -3.25 1.38 -0.24
C LEU A 33 -1.86 0.84 0.08
N SER A 34 -1.76 0.03 1.14
CA SER A 34 -0.70 -0.95 1.32
C SER A 34 -1.19 -2.32 0.86
N ILE A 35 -0.48 -2.95 -0.07
CA ILE A 35 -0.82 -4.27 -0.62
C ILE A 35 0.24 -5.27 -0.16
N GLY A 36 -0.19 -6.28 0.59
CA GLY A 36 0.66 -7.37 1.04
C GLY A 36 0.65 -8.56 0.10
N ALA A 37 1.83 -8.98 -0.35
CA ALA A 37 2.02 -10.22 -1.11
C ALA A 37 2.68 -11.28 -0.21
N ARG A 38 2.15 -12.50 -0.23
CA ARG A 38 2.71 -13.64 0.50
C ARG A 38 2.53 -14.94 -0.26
N ASN A 39 3.41 -15.90 0.02
CA ASN A 39 3.22 -17.28 -0.41
C ASN A 39 2.19 -17.96 0.50
N LEU A 40 1.04 -18.32 -0.05
CA LEU A 40 -0.06 -18.97 0.70
C LEU A 40 0.34 -20.33 1.29
N TRP A 41 1.31 -21.02 0.71
CA TRP A 41 1.68 -22.38 1.09
C TRP A 41 3.07 -22.47 1.72
N ASN A 42 3.52 -21.38 2.34
CA ASN A 42 4.78 -21.33 3.11
C ASN A 42 4.80 -22.28 4.33
N GLY A 43 3.68 -22.93 4.66
CA GLY A 43 3.58 -23.82 5.82
C GLY A 43 3.44 -23.09 7.16
N ASP A 44 3.57 -21.76 7.16
CA ASP A 44 3.25 -20.88 8.27
C ASP A 44 2.01 -20.05 7.91
N ALA A 45 0.86 -20.48 8.42
CA ALA A 45 -0.44 -19.88 8.13
C ALA A 45 -0.62 -18.50 8.78
N GLU A 46 0.16 -18.20 9.82
CA GLU A 46 0.10 -16.95 10.59
C GLU A 46 1.18 -15.95 10.16
N ALA A 47 1.97 -16.28 9.13
CA ALA A 47 3.04 -15.41 8.67
C ALA A 47 2.49 -14.12 8.02
N GLU A 48 3.01 -12.99 8.48
CA GLU A 48 2.84 -11.68 7.87
C GLU A 48 3.24 -11.68 6.38
N PRO A 49 2.72 -10.75 5.56
CA PRO A 49 3.12 -10.65 4.17
C PRO A 49 4.62 -10.48 4.00
N THR A 50 5.20 -11.27 3.09
CA THR A 50 6.64 -11.29 2.83
C THR A 50 7.11 -10.02 2.10
N GLN A 51 6.19 -9.34 1.42
CA GLN A 51 6.43 -8.08 0.73
C GLN A 51 5.21 -7.16 0.86
N ILE A 52 5.47 -5.89 1.16
CA ILE A 52 4.47 -4.82 1.13
C ILE A 52 4.84 -3.85 0.01
N ILE A 53 3.85 -3.49 -0.81
CA ILE A 53 3.96 -2.42 -1.82
C ILE A 53 2.88 -1.36 -1.57
N TYR A 54 3.09 -0.15 -2.09
CA TYR A 54 2.16 0.96 -1.93
C TYR A 54 1.58 1.40 -3.27
N ALA A 55 0.34 1.89 -3.28
CA ALA A 55 -0.32 2.35 -4.49
C ALA A 55 -1.36 3.44 -4.22
N HIS A 56 -1.54 4.37 -5.15
CA HIS A 56 -2.75 5.19 -5.21
C HIS A 56 -3.97 4.30 -5.47
N TRP A 57 -5.12 4.61 -4.86
CA TRP A 57 -6.38 3.88 -5.08
C TRP A 57 -6.69 3.64 -6.56
N HIS A 58 -6.70 4.72 -7.35
CA HIS A 58 -7.08 4.64 -8.77
C HIS A 58 -6.13 3.75 -9.58
N CYS A 59 -4.84 3.73 -9.22
CA CYS A 59 -3.84 2.88 -9.86
C CYS A 59 -4.11 1.42 -9.55
N ALA A 60 -4.36 1.10 -8.28
CA ALA A 60 -4.68 -0.25 -7.84
C ALA A 60 -6.00 -0.74 -8.45
N GLU A 61 -7.07 0.06 -8.40
CA GLU A 61 -8.38 -0.25 -8.99
C GLU A 61 -8.26 -0.59 -10.49
N THR A 62 -7.46 0.18 -11.23
CA THR A 62 -7.26 -0.05 -12.67
C THR A 62 -6.43 -1.31 -12.94
N ARG A 63 -5.36 -1.53 -12.16
CA ARG A 63 -4.34 -2.55 -12.47
C ARG A 63 -4.58 -3.89 -11.78
N MET A 64 -5.39 -3.95 -10.72
CA MET A 64 -5.67 -5.15 -9.92
C MET A 64 -7.09 -5.69 -10.15
N LYS A 65 -7.67 -5.43 -11.32
CA LYS A 65 -8.97 -6.00 -11.69
C LYS A 65 -8.85 -7.52 -11.86
N GLY A 66 -9.51 -8.26 -10.99
CA GLY A 66 -9.58 -9.71 -11.04
C GLY A 66 -10.54 -10.21 -12.12
N ALA A 67 -10.52 -11.53 -12.37
CA ALA A 67 -11.45 -12.15 -13.32
C ALA A 67 -12.92 -12.05 -12.86
N THR A 68 -13.15 -12.09 -11.55
CA THR A 68 -14.48 -12.07 -10.93
C THR A 68 -14.58 -11.12 -9.73
N MET A 69 -13.52 -10.37 -9.41
CA MET A 69 -13.43 -9.54 -8.21
C MET A 69 -12.80 -8.18 -8.54
N ASN A 70 -13.19 -7.15 -7.79
CA ASN A 70 -12.62 -5.82 -7.84
C ASN A 70 -12.15 -5.43 -6.44
N LEU A 71 -11.26 -4.43 -6.36
CA LEU A 71 -11.00 -3.76 -5.09
C LEU A 71 -12.24 -2.93 -4.71
N GLU A 72 -12.77 -3.14 -3.51
CA GLU A 72 -13.95 -2.43 -3.02
C GLU A 72 -13.52 -1.25 -2.15
N ARG A 73 -13.83 -0.03 -2.60
CA ARG A 73 -13.38 1.21 -1.95
C ARG A 73 -13.91 1.35 -0.52
N ASP A 74 -15.16 0.94 -0.31
CA ASP A 74 -15.87 1.12 0.95
C ASP A 74 -15.27 0.26 2.08
N THR A 75 -14.48 -0.76 1.75
CA THR A 75 -13.71 -1.54 2.72
C THR A 75 -12.64 -0.71 3.44
N PHE A 76 -12.19 0.39 2.83
CA PHE A 76 -11.04 1.17 3.28
C PHE A 76 -11.42 2.53 3.89
N LEU A 77 -12.69 2.91 3.81
CA LEU A 77 -13.18 4.10 4.49
C LEU A 77 -13.54 3.73 5.92
N PRO A 78 -13.11 4.51 6.93
CA PRO A 78 -13.66 4.34 8.26
C PRO A 78 -15.18 4.49 8.19
N ASP A 79 -15.89 3.63 8.90
CA ASP A 79 -17.33 3.77 9.09
C ASP A 79 -17.51 5.12 9.78
N GLU A 80 -17.93 6.15 9.04
CA GLU A 80 -18.32 7.43 9.59
C GLU A 80 -19.64 7.16 10.33
N GLY A 81 -19.51 6.60 11.53
CA GLY A 81 -20.62 6.44 12.45
C GLY A 81 -21.22 7.81 12.67
N ASP A 82 -22.46 7.97 12.22
CA ASP A 82 -23.29 9.15 12.42
C ASP A 82 -23.34 9.48 13.93
N SER A 83 -22.54 10.44 14.41
CA SER A 83 -22.58 10.97 15.79
C SER A 83 -21.84 12.31 15.94
#